data_AF-A0A221K248-F1
#
_entry.id   AF-A0A221K248-F1
#
_cell.length_a   1.000
_cell.length_b   1.000
_cell.length_c   1.000
_cell.angle_alpha   90.00
_cell.angle_beta   90.00
_cell.angle_gamma   90.00
#
_symmetry.space_group_name_H-M   'P 1'
#
loop_
_entity.id
_entity.type
_entity.pdbx_description
1 polymer ?
#
loop_
_entity_poly.entity_id
_entity_poly.type
_entity_poly.pdbx_seq_one_letter_code
_entity_poly.pdbx_strand_id
1 'polypeptide(L)'
;MVRKGKSSLAQLSKELGINPKTVAKWRKRATVADLKTGPRESRSTVLTEADETMIAAFRRHTLLPLDDCPYALQPSVPYPYDPDCERHPVRQAVT
;
A
#
# COMPACT_ATOMS: atom_id res chain seq x y z
N MET A 1 -8.67 -26.85 -8.40
CA MET A 1 -8.08 -27.69 -9.48
C MET A 1 -8.45 -27.10 -10.83
N VAL A 2 -7.50 -26.58 -11.61
CA VAL A 2 -7.76 -26.19 -13.02
C VAL A 2 -7.38 -27.36 -13.92
N ARG A 3 -8.34 -27.91 -14.67
CA ARG A 3 -8.06 -28.93 -15.70
C ARG A 3 -7.16 -28.32 -16.77
N LYS A 4 -5.95 -28.86 -16.95
CA LYS A 4 -5.03 -28.47 -18.03
C LYS A 4 -5.44 -29.16 -19.34
N GLY A 5 -6.52 -28.70 -19.95
CA GLY A 5 -6.92 -29.14 -21.29
C GLY A 5 -5.99 -28.55 -22.36
N LYS A 6 -5.77 -29.28 -23.47
CA LYS A 6 -4.99 -28.84 -24.66
C LYS A 6 -5.71 -27.77 -25.51
N SER A 7 -6.82 -27.22 -25.04
CA SER A 7 -7.64 -26.24 -25.77
C SER A 7 -6.83 -24.99 -26.12
N SER A 8 -7.11 -24.42 -27.29
CA SER A 8 -6.48 -23.19 -27.75
C SER A 8 -6.87 -22.00 -26.84
N LEU A 9 -6.01 -20.98 -26.76
CA LEU A 9 -6.30 -19.77 -25.97
C LEU A 9 -7.59 -19.08 -26.43
N ALA A 10 -7.88 -19.12 -27.73
CA ALA A 10 -9.06 -18.52 -28.33
C ALA A 10 -10.35 -19.24 -27.93
N GLN A 11 -10.34 -20.59 -27.87
CA GLN A 11 -11.49 -21.36 -27.39
C GLN A 11 -11.77 -21.07 -25.91
N LEU A 12 -10.73 -21.11 -25.07
CA LEU A 12 -10.87 -20.80 -23.64
C LEU A 12 -11.37 -19.37 -23.39
N SER A 13 -10.91 -18.42 -24.21
CA SER A 13 -11.39 -17.04 -24.14
C SER A 13 -12.88 -16.92 -24.49
N LYS A 14 -13.34 -17.63 -25.52
CA LYS A 14 -14.75 -17.65 -25.93
C LYS A 14 -15.65 -18.36 -24.91
N GLU A 15 -15.22 -19.51 -24.39
CA GLU A 15 -15.98 -20.30 -23.41
C GLU A 15 -16.15 -19.56 -22.08
N LEU A 16 -15.09 -18.87 -21.63
CA LEU A 16 -15.09 -18.18 -20.33
C LEU A 16 -15.50 -16.70 -20.43
N GLY A 17 -15.58 -16.12 -21.64
CA GLY A 17 -15.82 -14.68 -21.83
C GLY A 17 -14.68 -13.79 -21.32
N ILE A 18 -13.47 -14.34 -21.18
CA ILE A 18 -12.30 -13.66 -20.59
C ILE A 18 -11.35 -13.19 -21.70
N ASN A 19 -10.71 -12.03 -21.53
CA ASN A 19 -9.69 -11.53 -22.46
C ASN A 19 -8.59 -12.59 -22.70
N PRO A 20 -8.25 -12.92 -23.96
CA PRO A 20 -7.24 -13.93 -24.28
C PRO A 20 -5.86 -13.62 -23.68
N LYS A 21 -5.52 -12.34 -23.46
CA LYS A 21 -4.27 -11.94 -22.76
C LYS A 21 -4.26 -12.42 -21.31
N THR A 22 -5.41 -12.40 -20.64
CA THR A 22 -5.56 -12.89 -19.27
C THR A 22 -5.42 -14.40 -19.20
N VAL A 23 -6.03 -15.13 -20.14
CA VAL A 23 -5.88 -16.60 -20.25
C VAL A 23 -4.43 -16.99 -20.50
N ALA A 24 -3.73 -16.25 -21.38
CA ALA A 24 -2.31 -16.45 -21.63
C ALA A 24 -1.46 -16.16 -20.38
N LYS A 25 -1.75 -15.07 -19.65
CA LYS A 25 -1.08 -14.72 -18.40
C LYS A 25 -1.28 -15.81 -17.34
N TRP A 26 -2.50 -16.32 -17.18
CA TRP A 26 -2.82 -17.38 -16.22
C TRP A 26 -2.15 -18.71 -16.56
N ARG A 27 -2.08 -19.09 -17.86
CA ARG A 27 -1.35 -20.30 -18.29
C ARG A 27 0.15 -20.24 -18.03
N LYS A 28 0.74 -19.04 -18.05
CA LYS A 28 2.17 -18.83 -17.76
C LYS A 28 2.47 -18.79 -16.26
N ARG A 29 1.48 -18.57 -15.39
CA ARG A 29 1.69 -18.57 -13.93
C ARG A 29 1.91 -20.00 -13.44
N ALA A 30 2.98 -20.20 -12.66
CA ALA A 30 3.29 -21.48 -12.03
C ALA A 30 2.40 -21.75 -10.81
N THR A 31 1.99 -20.69 -10.10
CA THR A 31 1.17 -20.76 -8.88
C THR A 31 -0.16 -20.04 -9.07
N VAL A 32 -1.19 -20.53 -8.38
CA VAL A 32 -2.53 -19.92 -8.33
C VAL A 32 -2.66 -18.93 -7.16
N ALA A 33 -1.70 -18.94 -6.23
CA ALA A 33 -1.68 -18.03 -5.09
C ALA A 33 -1.55 -16.57 -5.55
N ASP A 34 -2.32 -15.69 -4.94
CA ASP A 34 -2.16 -14.25 -5.14
C ASP A 34 -0.85 -13.78 -4.54
N LEU A 35 -0.06 -13.09 -5.35
CA LEU A 35 1.15 -12.43 -4.91
C LEU A 35 0.77 -11.08 -4.28
N LYS A 36 1.51 -10.66 -3.24
CA LYS A 36 1.36 -9.32 -2.67
C LYS A 36 1.44 -8.30 -3.79
N THR A 37 0.34 -7.56 -3.95
CA THR A 37 0.25 -6.47 -4.90
C THR A 37 0.60 -5.19 -4.15
N GLY A 38 1.71 -4.56 -4.51
CA GLY A 38 2.18 -3.33 -3.88
C GLY A 38 3.71 -3.25 -3.79
N PRO A 39 4.24 -2.11 -3.32
CA PRO A 39 5.66 -1.94 -3.04
C PRO A 39 6.18 -3.03 -2.10
N ARG A 40 7.37 -3.56 -2.39
CA ARG A 40 8.00 -4.62 -1.59
C ARG A 40 8.27 -4.16 -0.15
N GLU A 41 8.54 -2.86 -0.01
CA GLU A 41 8.68 -2.17 1.26
C GLU A 41 7.54 -1.16 1.36
N SER A 42 6.61 -1.38 2.28
CA SER A 42 5.55 -0.42 2.59
C SER A 42 6.11 0.65 3.51
N ARG A 43 6.89 1.58 2.95
CA ARG A 43 7.44 2.74 3.67
C ARG A 43 6.80 4.03 3.18
N SER A 44 6.54 4.95 4.08
CA SER A 44 6.17 6.33 3.74
C SER A 44 7.40 7.05 3.19
N THR A 45 7.23 7.86 2.14
CA THR A 45 8.30 8.75 1.67
C THR A 45 8.43 10.03 2.50
N VAL A 46 7.54 10.22 3.48
CA VAL A 46 7.40 11.46 4.27
C VAL A 46 7.83 11.27 5.73
N LEU A 47 7.88 10.03 6.21
CA LEU A 47 8.21 9.72 7.60
C LEU A 47 9.52 8.96 7.66
N THR A 48 10.35 9.31 8.65
CA THR A 48 11.55 8.53 8.94
C THR A 48 11.18 7.20 9.61
N GLU A 49 12.06 6.20 9.54
CA GLU A 49 11.83 4.89 10.18
C GLU A 49 11.57 5.02 11.68
N ALA A 50 12.28 5.93 12.36
CA ALA A 50 12.07 6.22 13.78
C ALA A 50 10.66 6.76 14.04
N ASP A 51 10.19 7.71 13.23
CA ASP A 51 8.86 8.29 13.37
C ASP A 51 7.75 7.28 13.11
N GLU A 52 7.90 6.43 12.10
CA GLU A 52 6.94 5.35 11.82
C GLU A 52 6.83 4.38 13.00
N THR A 53 7.95 4.01 13.63
CA THR A 53 7.93 3.13 14.81
C THR A 53 7.29 3.79 16.02
N MET A 54 7.55 5.09 16.26
CA MET A 54 6.93 5.84 17.35
C MET A 54 5.42 6.00 17.14
N ILE A 55 4.98 6.35 15.94
CA ILE A 55 3.55 6.48 15.60
C ILE A 55 2.85 5.11 15.70
N ALA A 56 3.49 4.03 15.23
CA ALA A 56 2.93 2.68 15.33
C ALA A 56 2.82 2.19 16.78
N ALA A 57 3.82 2.50 17.63
CA ALA A 57 3.77 2.21 19.06
C ALA A 57 2.69 3.05 19.75
N PHE A 58 2.67 4.36 19.50
CA PHE A 58 1.69 5.29 20.08
C PHE A 58 0.25 4.87 19.74
N ARG A 59 -0.02 4.52 18.48
CA ARG A 59 -1.34 4.05 18.02
C ARG A 59 -1.78 2.73 18.67
N ARG A 60 -0.85 1.89 19.12
CA ARG A 60 -1.21 0.67 19.87
C ARG A 60 -1.65 0.98 21.30
N HIS A 61 -1.20 2.10 21.85
CA HIS A 61 -1.46 2.51 23.23
C HIS A 61 -2.54 3.59 23.34
N THR A 62 -2.87 4.28 22.26
CA THR A 62 -3.87 5.34 22.22
C THR A 62 -5.00 5.00 21.24
N LEU A 63 -6.22 5.45 21.56
CA LEU A 63 -7.39 5.32 20.69
C LEU A 63 -7.51 6.48 19.67
N LEU A 64 -6.41 7.19 19.41
CA LEU A 64 -6.42 8.31 18.47
C LEU A 64 -6.44 7.80 17.02
N PRO A 65 -7.11 8.52 16.10
CA PRO A 65 -7.00 8.24 14.67
C PRO A 65 -5.57 8.53 14.20
N LEU A 66 -5.14 7.83 13.14
CA LEU A 66 -3.75 7.88 12.67
C LEU A 66 -3.31 9.31 12.28
N ASP A 67 -4.24 10.12 11.76
CA ASP A 67 -3.98 11.50 11.35
C ASP A 67 -3.65 12.43 12.52
N ASP A 68 -4.08 12.09 13.74
CA ASP A 68 -3.86 12.90 14.95
C ASP A 68 -2.60 12.47 15.72
N CYS A 69 -2.09 11.25 15.48
CA CYS A 69 -0.90 10.74 16.15
C CYS A 69 0.36 11.59 15.95
N PRO A 70 0.67 12.11 14.73
CA PRO A 70 1.81 13.00 14.54
C PRO A 70 1.70 14.28 15.35
N TYR A 71 0.50 14.87 15.43
CA TYR A 71 0.25 16.10 16.20
C TYR A 71 0.39 15.88 17.71
N ALA A 72 -0.12 14.75 18.21
CA ALA A 72 0.02 14.40 19.63
C ALA A 72 1.48 14.14 20.03
N LEU A 73 2.33 13.68 19.09
CA LEU A 73 3.74 13.42 19.32
C LEU A 73 4.64 14.64 19.10
N GLN A 74 4.17 15.74 18.48
CA GLN A 74 4.95 16.97 18.24
C GLN A 74 5.77 17.50 19.44
N PRO A 75 5.30 17.42 20.71
CA PRO A 75 6.10 17.86 21.86
C PRO A 75 7.33 16.98 22.12
N SER A 76 7.34 15.76 21.60
CA SER A 76 8.37 14.73 21.81
C SER A 76 9.22 14.43 20.57
N VAL A 77 8.78 14.84 19.37
CA VAL A 77 9.53 14.66 18.14
C VAL A 77 10.12 15.99 17.66
N PRO A 78 11.44 16.10 17.46
CA PRO A 78 12.02 17.25 16.76
C PRO A 78 11.49 17.24 15.32
N TYR A 79 10.54 18.14 15.06
CA TYR A 79 9.88 18.48 13.80
C TYR A 79 10.36 17.68 12.54
N PRO A 80 9.54 16.78 11.97
CA PRO A 80 9.83 16.14 10.69
C PRO A 80 9.50 17.14 9.57
N TYR A 81 10.37 18.13 9.35
CA TYR A 81 10.37 18.91 8.12
C TYR A 81 11.46 18.32 7.22
N ASP A 82 11.06 17.51 6.25
CA ASP A 82 11.89 17.33 5.05
C ASP A 82 11.86 18.66 4.29
N PRO A 83 13.00 19.37 4.14
CA PRO A 83 13.02 20.67 3.46
C PRO A 83 12.64 20.60 1.98
N ASP A 84 12.66 19.40 1.39
CA ASP A 84 12.30 19.15 -0.02
C ASP A 84 10.79 18.94 -0.25
N CYS A 85 9.98 18.78 0.80
CA CYS A 85 8.54 18.58 0.67
C CYS A 85 7.81 19.92 0.79
N GLU A 86 7.61 20.62 -0.34
CA GLU A 86 6.76 21.81 -0.39
C GLU A 86 5.28 21.46 -0.09
N ARG A 87 4.96 21.28 1.19
CA ARG A 87 3.59 21.47 1.69
C ARG A 87 3.60 22.69 2.59
N HIS A 88 2.97 23.75 2.10
CA HIS A 88 2.74 24.96 2.86
C HIS A 88 2.16 24.66 4.24
N PRO A 89 2.63 25.36 5.30
CA PRO A 89 2.04 25.23 6.61
C PRO A 89 0.62 25.80 6.57
N VAL A 90 -0.37 24.92 6.72
CA VAL A 90 -1.72 25.34 7.11
C VAL A 90 -1.60 25.80 8.56
N ARG A 91 -1.23 27.08 8.74
CA ARG A 91 -1.37 27.77 10.02
C ARG A 91 -2.87 27.72 10.35
N GLN A 92 -3.28 26.79 11.20
CA GLN A 92 -4.54 26.92 11.90
C GLN A 92 -4.35 28.06 12.90
N ALA A 93 -4.70 29.26 12.47
CA ALA A 93 -5.07 30.31 13.38
C ALA A 93 -6.34 29.84 14.10
N VAL A 94 -6.22 29.55 15.40
CA VAL A 94 -7.37 29.44 16.28
C VAL A 94 -7.30 30.62 17.22
N THR A 95 -8.35 31.43 17.15
CA THR A 95 -8.61 32.68 17.86
C THR A 95 -8.65 32.51 19.38
#